data_AF-A0A833LRX8-F1
#
_entry.id   AF-A0A833LRX8-F1
#
_cell.length_a   1.000
_cell.length_b   1.000
_cell.length_c   1.000
_cell.angle_alpha   90.00
_cell.angle_beta   90.00
_cell.angle_gamma   90.00
#
_symmetry.space_group_name_H-M   'P 1'
#
loop_
_entity.id
_entity.type
_entity.pdbx_description
1 polymer ?
#
loop_
_entity_poly.entity_id
_entity_poly.type
_entity_poly.pdbx_seq_one_letter_code
_entity_poly.pdbx_strand_id
1 'polypeptide(L)'
;ISPAIHLGSERILIVGAGRKNEHQDRRRVDSHPSLAQIAGHALSTIFLDSLAVDIERMQRINRTLNAIPPEIRAESDIPLRPIDSLIISPSERLERFASEHAKALPWAMKMMLGGIGGMSRRNGTLTSYLLFEKPYTQALIDLGYADTMARSTEVGDFLRL
;
A
#
# COMPACT_ATOMS: atom_id res chain seq x y z
N ILE A 1 9.35 0.79 6.70
CA ILE A 1 9.30 -0.32 7.70
C ILE A 1 10.37 -0.18 8.79
N SER A 2 11.57 0.31 8.43
CA SER A 2 12.72 0.51 9.34
C SER A 2 12.40 1.03 10.77
N PRO A 3 11.56 2.07 10.99
CA PRO A 3 11.28 2.57 12.35
C PRO A 3 10.72 1.50 13.31
N ALA A 4 9.77 0.68 12.84
CA ALA A 4 9.20 -0.39 13.67
C ALA A 4 10.26 -1.44 14.05
N ILE A 5 11.17 -1.75 13.11
CA ILE A 5 12.28 -2.68 13.34
C ILE A 5 13.25 -2.12 14.39
N HIS A 6 13.66 -0.85 14.25
CA HIS A 6 14.57 -0.20 15.21
C HIS A 6 13.96 -0.04 16.60
N LEU A 7 12.63 0.06 16.71
CA LEU A 7 11.91 0.06 17.99
C LEU A 7 11.78 -1.33 18.63
N GLY A 8 12.36 -2.38 18.02
CA GLY A 8 12.34 -3.71 18.60
C GLY A 8 11.10 -4.54 18.26
N SER A 9 10.38 -4.22 17.18
CA SER A 9 9.25 -5.05 16.73
C SER A 9 9.70 -6.43 16.23
N GLU A 10 9.12 -7.49 16.78
CA GLU A 10 9.33 -8.89 16.35
C GLU A 10 8.31 -9.37 15.34
N ARG A 11 7.14 -8.72 15.34
CA ARG A 11 6.01 -9.00 14.46
C ARG A 11 5.49 -7.70 13.90
N ILE A 12 5.29 -7.63 12.58
CA ILE A 12 4.81 -6.42 11.91
C ILE A 12 3.59 -6.75 11.05
N LEU A 13 2.42 -6.20 11.42
CA LEU A 13 1.25 -6.16 10.55
C LEU A 13 1.39 -4.97 9.60
N ILE A 14 1.35 -5.24 8.30
CA ILE A 14 1.53 -4.25 7.25
C ILE A 14 0.21 -4.12 6.48
N VAL A 15 -0.39 -2.94 6.51
CA VAL A 15 -1.55 -2.60 5.69
C VAL A 15 -1.05 -1.80 4.49
N GLY A 16 -0.98 -2.45 3.33
CA GLY A 16 -0.58 -1.83 2.07
C GLY A 16 -1.76 -1.17 1.37
N ALA A 17 -1.51 -0.12 0.58
CA ALA A 17 -2.51 0.53 -0.26
C ALA A 17 -2.45 0.11 -1.74
N GLY A 18 -1.40 -0.62 -2.14
CA GLY A 18 -1.21 -1.15 -3.49
C GLY A 18 -1.53 -2.65 -3.59
N ARG A 19 -2.00 -3.10 -4.76
CA ARG A 19 -2.19 -4.54 -5.03
C ARG A 19 -0.83 -5.19 -5.31
N LYS A 20 -0.59 -6.36 -4.70
CA LYS A 20 0.64 -7.15 -4.85
C LYS A 20 0.92 -7.59 -6.29
N ASN A 21 -0.10 -7.62 -7.16
CA ASN A 21 -0.02 -8.03 -8.57
C ASN A 21 -0.74 -7.01 -9.47
N GLU A 22 -0.14 -5.84 -9.68
CA GLU A 22 -0.51 -5.02 -10.84
C GLU A 22 0.24 -5.51 -12.08
N HIS A 23 -0.42 -6.33 -12.89
CA HIS A 23 -0.19 -6.20 -14.32
C HIS A 23 -0.76 -4.84 -14.70
N GLN A 24 0.11 -3.83 -14.83
CA GLN A 24 -0.26 -2.61 -15.54
C GLN A 24 -0.56 -3.03 -16.98
N ASP A 25 -1.85 -3.20 -17.29
CA ASP A 25 -2.29 -3.28 -18.68
C ASP A 25 -1.65 -2.08 -19.40
N ARG A 26 -0.80 -2.38 -20.40
CA ARG A 26 -0.18 -1.37 -21.25
C ARG A 26 -1.28 -0.63 -21.99
N ARG A 27 -1.81 0.42 -21.37
CA ARG A 27 -2.81 1.29 -21.98
C ARG A 27 -2.09 2.19 -22.97
N ARG A 28 -2.49 2.14 -24.24
CA ARG A 28 -2.02 3.07 -25.28
C ARG A 28 -2.20 4.51 -24.80
N VAL A 29 -1.12 5.27 -24.81
CA VAL A 29 -1.10 6.69 -24.48
C VAL A 29 -0.96 7.44 -25.80
N ASP A 30 -2.08 7.96 -26.32
CA ASP A 30 -2.10 8.75 -27.56
C ASP A 30 -1.85 10.25 -27.32
N SER A 31 -1.59 10.67 -26.07
CA SER A 31 -1.46 12.10 -25.69
C SER A 31 -0.49 12.32 -24.53
N HIS A 32 0.13 13.50 -24.47
CA HIS A 32 1.00 13.89 -23.36
C HIS A 32 0.27 13.78 -22.00
N PRO A 33 0.93 13.33 -20.92
CA PRO A 33 0.30 13.21 -19.61
C PRO A 33 -0.07 14.58 -19.04
N SER A 34 -1.21 14.62 -18.35
CA SER A 34 -1.62 15.79 -17.55
C SER A 34 -0.77 15.93 -16.29
N LEU A 35 -0.70 17.14 -15.72
CA LEU A 35 -0.03 17.38 -14.43
C LEU A 35 -0.58 16.48 -13.32
N ALA A 36 -1.89 16.21 -13.31
CA ALA A 36 -2.49 15.29 -12.36
C ALA A 36 -1.96 13.86 -12.48
N GLN A 37 -1.66 13.39 -13.69
CA GLN A 37 -1.07 12.07 -13.91
C GLN A 37 0.38 12.03 -13.42
N ILE A 38 1.16 13.06 -13.73
CA ILE A 38 2.55 13.16 -13.29
C ILE A 38 2.60 13.20 -11.75
N ALA A 39 1.77 14.02 -11.11
CA ALA A 39 1.67 14.11 -9.66
C ALA A 39 1.19 12.79 -9.03
N GLY A 40 0.15 12.16 -9.60
CA GLY A 40 -0.34 10.86 -9.13
C GLY A 40 0.72 9.76 -9.23
N HIS A 41 1.47 9.72 -10.33
CA HIS A 41 2.60 8.79 -10.48
C HIS A 41 3.72 9.08 -9.49
N ALA A 42 4.11 10.35 -9.31
CA ALA A 42 5.13 10.72 -8.33
C ALA A 42 4.76 10.30 -6.91
N LEU A 43 3.51 10.54 -6.49
CA LEU A 43 2.99 10.10 -5.17
C LEU A 43 2.99 8.58 -5.05
N SER A 44 2.54 7.86 -6.09
CA SER A 44 2.58 6.39 -6.12
C SER A 44 4.00 5.87 -5.91
N THR A 45 5.00 6.45 -6.60
CA THR A 45 6.39 6.03 -6.48
C THR A 45 7.00 6.37 -5.12
N ILE A 46 6.70 7.55 -4.57
CA ILE A 46 7.21 7.94 -3.24
C ILE A 46 6.66 7.00 -2.15
N PHE A 47 5.37 6.69 -2.19
CA PHE A 47 4.69 5.99 -1.08
C PHE A 47 4.59 4.48 -1.27
N LEU A 48 4.19 4.00 -2.44
CA LEU A 48 3.89 2.58 -2.65
C LEU A 48 5.15 1.78 -2.99
N ASP A 49 6.03 2.31 -3.84
CA ASP A 49 7.24 1.60 -4.26
C ASP A 49 8.21 1.42 -3.08
N SER A 50 8.35 2.45 -2.22
CA SER A 50 9.19 2.35 -1.02
C SER A 50 8.72 1.26 -0.05
N LEU A 51 7.41 1.07 0.11
CA LEU A 51 6.88 0.04 0.99
C LEU A 51 7.13 -1.36 0.42
N ALA A 52 6.92 -1.55 -0.88
CA ALA A 52 7.15 -2.82 -1.56
C ALA A 52 8.64 -3.26 -1.46
N VAL A 53 9.56 -2.33 -1.70
CA VAL A 53 11.01 -2.58 -1.59
C VAL A 53 11.40 -2.93 -0.14
N ASP A 54 10.85 -2.23 0.84
CA ASP A 54 11.07 -2.53 2.26
C ASP A 54 10.58 -3.94 2.63
N ILE A 55 9.39 -4.34 2.16
CA ILE A 55 8.83 -5.68 2.37
C ILE A 55 9.74 -6.75 1.75
N GLU A 56 10.14 -6.57 0.48
CA GLU A 56 11.00 -7.53 -0.21
C GLU A 56 12.34 -7.68 0.53
N ARG A 57 12.95 -6.57 0.94
CA ARG A 57 14.21 -6.56 1.68
C ARG A 57 14.09 -7.32 2.99
N MET A 58 13.04 -7.05 3.78
CA MET A 58 12.77 -7.76 5.03
C MET A 58 12.58 -9.26 4.79
N GLN A 59 11.77 -9.64 3.81
CA GLN A 59 11.55 -11.06 3.46
C GLN A 59 12.84 -11.75 3.01
N ARG A 60 13.68 -11.08 2.24
CA ARG A 60 14.98 -11.61 1.80
C ARG A 60 15.91 -11.82 2.99
N ILE A 61 16.00 -10.85 3.91
CA ILE A 61 16.78 -10.99 5.15
C ILE A 61 16.28 -12.16 5.98
N ASN A 62 14.96 -12.29 6.19
CA ASN A 62 14.38 -13.42 6.91
C ASN A 62 14.75 -14.77 6.29
N ARG A 63 14.67 -14.89 4.95
CA ARG A 63 15.06 -16.11 4.24
C ARG A 63 16.53 -16.44 4.46
N THR A 64 17.42 -15.46 4.38
CA THR A 64 18.85 -15.65 4.65
C THR A 64 19.08 -16.11 6.09
N LEU A 65 18.46 -15.44 7.07
CA LEU A 65 18.61 -15.80 8.49
C LEU A 65 18.04 -17.18 8.83
N ASN A 66 17.00 -17.62 8.12
CA ASN A 66 16.39 -18.94 8.30
C ASN A 66 17.18 -20.06 7.58
N ALA A 67 18.03 -19.71 6.61
CA ALA A 67 18.90 -20.67 5.94
C ALA A 67 20.20 -20.95 6.73
N ILE A 68 20.55 -20.10 7.70
CA ILE A 68 21.70 -20.30 8.59
C ILE A 68 21.29 -21.25 9.72
N PRO A 69 22.05 -22.33 9.98
CA PRO A 69 21.80 -23.21 11.13
C PRO A 69 21.72 -22.44 12.45
N PRO A 70 20.76 -22.77 13.35
CA PRO A 70 20.56 -22.04 14.60
C PRO A 70 21.81 -21.94 15.48
N GLU A 71 22.63 -22.98 15.48
CA GLU A 71 23.86 -23.11 16.27
C GLU A 71 24.89 -22.10 15.79
N ILE A 72 25.12 -22.04 14.47
CA ILE A 72 26.04 -21.09 13.84
C ILE A 72 25.54 -19.66 14.05
N ARG A 73 24.22 -19.43 13.96
CA ARG A 73 23.64 -18.11 14.16
C ARG A 73 23.79 -17.62 15.61
N ALA A 74 23.72 -18.53 16.58
CA ALA A 74 23.92 -18.20 17.99
C ALA A 74 25.38 -17.90 18.33
N GLU A 75 26.32 -18.55 17.64
CA GLU A 75 27.76 -18.31 17.78
C GLU A 75 28.25 -17.08 16.98
N SER A 76 27.49 -16.66 15.97
CA SER A 76 27.85 -15.51 15.12
C SER A 76 27.34 -14.20 15.73
N ASP A 77 28.18 -13.16 15.76
CA ASP A 77 27.82 -11.80 16.17
C ASP A 77 27.01 -11.05 15.08
N ILE A 78 25.95 -11.67 14.57
CA ILE A 78 25.09 -11.11 13.53
C ILE A 78 24.00 -10.27 14.22
N PRO A 79 23.99 -8.93 14.07
CA PRO A 79 23.02 -8.05 14.74
C PRO A 79 21.66 -8.03 14.02
N LEU A 80 21.22 -9.16 13.47
CA LEU A 80 19.97 -9.28 12.72
C LEU A 80 19.14 -10.43 13.28
N ARG A 81 17.82 -10.24 13.25
CA ARG A 81 16.84 -11.24 13.71
C ARG A 81 15.71 -11.37 12.69
N PRO A 82 15.12 -12.57 12.55
CA PRO A 82 13.95 -12.74 11.71
C PRO A 82 12.76 -11.96 12.28
N ILE A 83 11.97 -11.38 11.39
CA ILE A 83 10.78 -10.58 11.72
C ILE A 83 9.57 -11.25 11.09
N ASP A 84 8.62 -11.68 11.91
CA ASP A 84 7.37 -12.22 11.38
C ASP A 84 6.50 -11.07 10.83
N SER A 85 5.86 -11.28 9.70
CA SER A 85 5.13 -10.22 9.02
C SER A 85 3.86 -10.73 8.36
N LEU A 86 2.75 -10.07 8.66
CA LEU A 86 1.48 -10.28 7.97
C LEU A 86 1.20 -9.06 7.09
N ILE A 87 0.93 -9.28 5.80
CA ILE A 87 0.63 -8.19 4.85
C ILE A 87 -0.82 -8.31 4.42
N ILE A 88 -1.62 -7.28 4.73
CA ILE A 88 -2.97 -7.08 4.21
C ILE A 88 -2.87 -6.04 3.09
N SER A 89 -3.47 -6.32 1.94
CA SER A 89 -3.53 -5.39 0.81
C SER A 89 -4.93 -5.39 0.24
N PRO A 90 -5.41 -4.26 -0.30
CA PRO A 90 -6.79 -4.17 -0.77
C PRO A 90 -7.03 -5.17 -1.90
N SER A 91 -8.15 -5.89 -1.84
CA SER A 91 -8.55 -6.81 -2.92
C SER A 91 -8.90 -6.05 -4.21
N GLU A 92 -9.40 -4.83 -4.06
CA GLU A 92 -9.83 -3.95 -5.14
C GLU A 92 -8.94 -2.70 -5.30
N ARG A 93 -9.06 -2.04 -6.45
CA ARG A 93 -8.27 -0.84 -6.80
C ARG A 93 -8.85 0.41 -6.13
N LEU A 94 -8.08 1.04 -5.25
CA LEU A 94 -8.52 2.24 -4.53
C LEU A 94 -8.84 3.42 -5.47
N GLU A 95 -8.16 3.50 -6.62
CA GLU A 95 -8.39 4.54 -7.63
C GLU A 95 -9.78 4.43 -8.26
N ARG A 96 -10.31 3.20 -8.36
CA ARG A 96 -11.66 2.97 -8.87
C ARG A 96 -12.69 3.58 -7.93
N PHE A 97 -12.61 3.24 -6.64
CA PHE A 97 -13.47 3.82 -5.61
C PHE A 97 -13.35 5.35 -5.58
N ALA A 98 -12.14 5.89 -5.70
CA ALA A 98 -11.92 7.33 -5.67
C ALA A 98 -12.60 8.03 -6.85
N SER A 99 -12.54 7.44 -8.05
CA SER A 99 -13.20 8.00 -9.23
C SER A 99 -14.73 8.02 -9.11
N GLU A 100 -15.33 7.00 -8.48
CA GLU A 100 -16.76 6.91 -8.24
C GLU A 100 -17.23 7.94 -7.18
N HIS A 101 -16.36 8.23 -6.21
CA HIS A 101 -16.62 9.17 -5.11
C HIS A 101 -16.08 10.58 -5.34
N ALA A 102 -15.44 10.87 -6.49
CA ALA A 102 -14.88 12.18 -6.80
C ALA A 102 -15.91 13.33 -6.74
N LYS A 103 -17.21 13.02 -6.92
CA LYS A 103 -18.30 13.99 -6.76
C LYS A 103 -18.50 14.46 -5.33
N ALA A 104 -18.04 13.72 -4.33
CA ALA A 104 -18.12 14.11 -2.92
C ALA A 104 -17.13 15.23 -2.57
N LEU A 105 -16.13 15.49 -3.43
CA LEU A 105 -15.09 16.47 -3.16
C LEU A 105 -15.63 17.88 -2.87
N PRO A 106 -14.99 18.62 -1.95
CA PRO A 106 -15.25 20.04 -1.76
C PRO A 106 -15.00 20.81 -3.05
N TRP A 107 -15.75 21.90 -3.26
CA TRP A 107 -15.68 22.70 -4.49
C TRP A 107 -14.25 23.20 -4.79
N ALA A 108 -13.51 23.60 -3.75
CA ALA A 108 -12.13 24.07 -3.90
C ALA A 108 -11.22 22.97 -4.48
N MET A 109 -11.35 21.73 -4.00
CA MET A 109 -10.58 20.61 -4.50
C MET A 109 -11.00 20.21 -5.93
N LYS A 110 -12.31 20.30 -6.25
CA LYS A 110 -12.80 20.11 -7.61
C LYS A 110 -12.23 21.13 -8.59
N MET A 111 -12.15 22.40 -8.20
CA MET A 111 -11.57 23.46 -9.02
C MET A 111 -10.08 23.25 -9.25
N MET A 112 -9.33 22.95 -8.18
CA MET A 112 -7.91 22.66 -8.27
C MET A 112 -7.63 21.46 -9.18
N LEU A 113 -8.33 20.34 -8.96
CA LEU A 113 -8.19 19.14 -9.79
C LEU A 113 -8.65 19.38 -11.22
N GLY A 114 -9.70 20.17 -11.44
CA GLY A 114 -10.15 20.57 -12.78
C GLY A 114 -9.05 21.27 -13.58
N GLY A 115 -8.34 22.22 -12.95
CA GLY A 115 -7.26 22.99 -13.59
C GLY A 115 -6.02 22.17 -13.99
N ILE A 116 -5.74 21.07 -13.28
CA ILE A 116 -4.59 20.19 -13.56
C ILE A 116 -4.95 18.89 -14.29
N GLY A 117 -6.22 18.76 -14.71
CA GLY A 117 -6.75 17.58 -15.41
C GLY A 117 -7.13 16.40 -14.51
N GLY A 118 -7.13 16.55 -13.18
CA GLY A 118 -7.40 15.49 -12.19
C GLY A 118 -8.84 14.97 -12.13
N MET A 119 -9.80 15.65 -12.77
CA MET A 119 -11.23 15.25 -12.74
C MET A 119 -11.59 14.15 -13.78
N SER A 120 -10.66 13.76 -14.65
CA SER A 120 -10.90 12.67 -15.61
C SER A 120 -10.85 11.31 -14.92
N ARG A 121 -11.72 10.36 -15.34
CA ARG A 121 -11.68 8.95 -14.88
C ARG A 121 -10.31 8.29 -15.08
N ARG A 122 -9.48 8.82 -15.98
CA ARG A 122 -8.12 8.34 -16.25
C ARG A 122 -7.11 8.70 -15.15
N ASN A 123 -7.48 9.62 -14.23
CA ASN A 123 -6.57 10.28 -13.28
C ASN A 123 -6.99 10.03 -11.81
N GLY A 124 -7.60 8.87 -11.54
CA GLY A 124 -8.12 8.49 -10.22
C GLY A 124 -7.04 8.36 -9.14
N THR A 125 -5.77 8.14 -9.49
CA THR A 125 -4.65 7.98 -8.55
C THR A 125 -4.43 9.21 -7.69
N LEU A 126 -4.34 10.41 -8.28
CA LEU A 126 -4.19 11.62 -7.48
C LEU A 126 -5.42 11.88 -6.61
N THR A 127 -6.62 11.56 -7.14
CA THR A 127 -7.87 11.72 -6.41
C THR A 127 -7.93 10.79 -5.19
N SER A 128 -7.48 9.53 -5.29
CA SER A 128 -7.48 8.61 -4.13
C SER A 128 -6.58 9.08 -2.98
N TYR A 129 -5.52 9.83 -3.26
CA TYR A 129 -4.67 10.42 -2.22
C TYR A 129 -5.25 11.66 -1.56
N LEU A 130 -6.20 12.35 -2.20
CA LEU A 130 -6.74 13.62 -1.73
C LEU A 130 -8.17 13.50 -1.19
N LEU A 131 -8.89 12.47 -1.61
CA LEU A 131 -10.27 12.23 -1.22
C LEU A 131 -10.30 11.68 0.22
N PHE A 132 -10.60 12.55 1.18
CA PHE A 132 -10.84 12.17 2.58
C PHE A 132 -12.29 12.44 3.00
N GLU A 133 -13.21 12.34 2.03
CA GLU A 133 -14.63 12.59 2.24
C GLU A 133 -15.32 11.35 2.82
N LYS A 134 -16.28 11.58 3.73
CA LYS A 134 -16.99 10.54 4.47
C LYS A 134 -17.45 9.35 3.60
N PRO A 135 -18.08 9.54 2.42
CA PRO A 135 -18.52 8.42 1.60
C PRO A 135 -17.37 7.51 1.12
N TYR A 136 -16.24 8.12 0.75
CA TYR A 136 -15.07 7.37 0.30
C TYR A 136 -14.37 6.67 1.46
N THR A 137 -14.19 7.35 2.59
CA THR A 137 -13.59 6.74 3.78
C THR A 137 -14.41 5.56 4.28
N GLN A 138 -15.75 5.64 4.23
CA GLN A 138 -16.62 4.51 4.58
C GLN A 138 -16.39 3.32 3.64
N ALA A 139 -16.35 3.56 2.32
CA ALA A 139 -16.08 2.51 1.35
C ALA A 139 -14.72 1.84 1.57
N LEU A 140 -13.69 2.60 1.95
CA LEU A 140 -12.37 2.07 2.30
C LEU A 140 -12.39 1.22 3.58
N ILE A 141 -13.16 1.64 4.59
CA ILE A 141 -13.34 0.88 5.83
C ILE A 141 -14.04 -0.45 5.54
N ASP A 142 -15.12 -0.41 4.75
CA ASP A 142 -15.89 -1.60 4.40
C ASP A 142 -15.04 -2.60 3.61
N LEU A 143 -14.23 -2.12 2.65
CA LEU A 143 -13.27 -2.92 1.90
C LEU A 143 -12.21 -3.54 2.83
N GLY A 144 -11.60 -2.73 3.70
CA GLY A 144 -10.59 -3.21 4.64
C GLY A 144 -11.13 -4.23 5.64
N TYR A 145 -12.39 -4.08 6.06
CA TYR A 145 -13.09 -5.05 6.90
C TYR A 145 -13.28 -6.37 6.14
N ALA A 146 -13.83 -6.33 4.92
CA ALA A 146 -14.05 -7.51 4.10
C ALA A 146 -12.74 -8.28 3.83
N ASP A 147 -11.68 -7.56 3.45
CA ASP A 147 -10.35 -8.14 3.15
C ASP A 147 -9.71 -8.79 4.39
N THR A 148 -9.90 -8.18 5.56
CA THR A 148 -9.40 -8.71 6.84
C THR A 148 -10.19 -9.94 7.26
N MET A 149 -11.52 -9.89 7.17
CA MET A 149 -12.40 -11.00 7.56
C MET A 149 -12.22 -12.23 6.65
N ALA A 150 -11.94 -12.03 5.36
CA ALA A 150 -11.58 -13.10 4.43
C ALA A 150 -10.31 -13.86 4.84
N ARG A 151 -9.45 -13.25 5.66
CA ARG A 151 -8.20 -13.83 6.21
C ARG A 151 -8.23 -13.88 7.74
N SER A 152 -9.42 -13.97 8.33
CA SER A 152 -9.63 -13.87 9.79
C SER A 152 -8.81 -14.87 10.59
N THR A 153 -8.69 -16.13 10.14
CA THR A 153 -7.85 -17.14 10.81
C THR A 153 -6.38 -16.74 10.83
N GLU A 154 -5.81 -16.38 9.68
CA GLU A 154 -4.40 -15.95 9.58
C GLU A 154 -4.12 -14.69 10.41
N VAL A 155 -5.06 -13.75 10.44
CA VAL A 155 -4.99 -12.54 11.27
C VAL A 155 -5.08 -12.90 12.76
N GLY A 156 -5.99 -13.79 13.14
CA GLY A 156 -6.15 -14.29 14.51
C GLY A 156 -4.87 -14.97 15.02
N ASP A 157 -4.31 -15.88 14.22
CA ASP A 157 -3.05 -16.57 14.51
C ASP A 157 -1.90 -15.57 14.70
N PHE A 158 -1.78 -14.59 13.79
CA PHE A 158 -0.75 -13.56 13.87
C PHE A 158 -0.89 -12.68 15.11
N LEU A 159 -2.12 -12.27 15.46
CA LEU A 159 -2.42 -11.44 16.62
C LEU A 159 -2.45 -12.21 17.94
N ARG A 160 -2.52 -13.55 17.90
CA ARG A 160 -2.74 -14.44 19.05
C ARG A 160 -4.08 -14.18 19.73
N LEU A 161 -5.14 -14.07 18.94
CA LEU A 161 -6.53 -13.87 19.37
C LEU A 161 -7.33 -15.18 19.29
#